data_AF-A0A553XWB8-F1
#
_entry.id   AF-A0A553XWB8-F1
#
_cell.length_a   1.000
_cell.length_b   1.000
_cell.length_c   1.000
_cell.angle_alpha   90.00
_cell.angle_beta   90.00
_cell.angle_gamma   90.00
#
_symmetry.space_group_name_H-M   'P 1'
#
loop_
_entity.id
_entity.type
_entity.pdbx_description
1 polymer ?
#
loop_
_entity_poly.entity_id
_entity_poly.type
_entity_poly.pdbx_seq_one_letter_code
_entity_poly.pdbx_strand_id
1 'polypeptide(L)'
;VPEGGEAVARDAAGAVGGCDAVLASGMTLGNGTFGPLRALAAARGLPLVLFAQTGSAVLPRFVGAGVHAVCAEPYPFFWLDGGPGTLYRYGGLPGDGRYEGSGR
;
A
#
# COMPACT_ATOMS: atom_id res chain seq x y z
N VAL A 1 9.64 -7.13 21.47
CA VAL A 1 8.18 -7.25 21.24
C VAL A 1 7.69 -5.86 20.89
N PRO A 2 6.88 -5.67 19.83
CA PRO A 2 6.27 -4.38 19.53
C PRO A 2 5.53 -3.83 20.75
N GLU A 3 5.34 -2.51 20.79
CA GLU A 3 4.60 -1.85 21.86
C GLU A 3 3.21 -2.45 22.07
N GLY A 4 2.55 -2.89 20.99
CA GLY A 4 1.24 -3.55 21.03
C GLY A 4 1.23 -5.02 21.45
N GLY A 5 2.39 -5.64 21.75
CA GLY A 5 2.45 -7.04 22.17
C GLY A 5 2.23 -8.09 21.08
N GLU A 6 1.86 -7.69 19.87
CA GLU A 6 1.63 -8.61 18.75
C GLU A 6 2.90 -9.34 18.30
N ALA A 7 2.73 -10.60 17.92
CA ALA A 7 3.81 -11.43 17.41
C ALA A 7 4.28 -10.91 16.03
N VAL A 8 5.55 -10.54 15.93
CA VAL A 8 6.16 -10.13 14.65
C VAL A 8 6.64 -11.37 13.92
N ALA A 9 5.99 -11.71 12.83
CA ALA A 9 6.51 -12.71 11.90
C ALA A 9 7.82 -12.21 11.27
N ARG A 10 8.85 -13.05 11.26
CA ARG A 10 10.16 -12.73 10.65
C ARG A 10 10.24 -13.09 9.17
N ASP A 11 9.26 -13.85 8.69
CA ASP A 11 9.11 -14.22 7.29
C ASP A 11 7.78 -13.68 6.78
N ALA A 12 7.85 -12.60 5.99
CA ALA A 12 6.67 -12.02 5.38
C ALA A 12 6.03 -12.97 4.36
N ALA A 13 6.82 -13.75 3.61
CA ALA A 13 6.27 -14.64 2.59
C ALA A 13 5.46 -15.78 3.22
N GLY A 14 5.95 -16.34 4.32
CA GLY A 14 5.22 -17.34 5.11
C GLY A 14 3.98 -16.79 5.82
N ALA A 15 4.02 -15.53 6.26
CA ALA A 15 2.91 -14.92 7.01
C ALA A 15 1.73 -14.49 6.13
N VAL A 16 1.97 -14.05 4.89
CA VAL A 16 0.96 -13.49 3.97
C VAL A 16 -0.16 -14.48 3.65
N GLY A 17 0.06 -15.79 3.77
CA GLY A 17 -0.92 -16.82 3.42
C GLY A 17 -2.22 -16.79 4.25
N GLY A 18 -2.21 -16.19 5.44
CA GLY A 18 -3.38 -16.04 6.31
C GLY A 18 -4.03 -14.65 6.28
N CYS A 19 -3.56 -13.75 5.40
CA CYS A 19 -4.03 -12.37 5.36
C CYS A 19 -5.12 -12.16 4.29
N ASP A 20 -6.02 -11.21 4.52
CA ASP A 20 -7.01 -10.78 3.52
C ASP A 20 -6.47 -9.69 2.58
N ALA A 21 -5.39 -9.00 2.96
CA ALA A 21 -4.72 -7.97 2.18
C ALA A 21 -3.28 -7.77 2.67
N VAL A 22 -2.45 -7.12 1.85
CA VAL A 22 -1.05 -6.78 2.15
C VAL A 22 -0.84 -5.28 2.07
N LEU A 23 -0.37 -4.68 3.17
CA LEU A 23 0.16 -3.32 3.21
C LEU A 23 1.69 -3.41 3.34
N ALA A 24 2.41 -2.93 2.33
CA ALA A 24 3.87 -3.02 2.30
C ALA A 24 4.53 -1.65 2.14
N SER A 25 5.72 -1.48 2.73
CA SER A 25 6.53 -0.26 2.57
C SER A 25 7.14 -0.19 1.17
N GLY A 26 7.28 1.02 0.63
CA GLY A 26 8.07 1.28 -0.59
C GLY A 26 9.53 0.87 -0.50
N MET A 27 10.06 0.68 0.72
CA MET A 27 11.41 0.15 0.97
C MET A 27 11.63 -1.26 0.39
N THR A 28 10.55 -2.00 0.09
CA THR A 28 10.62 -3.31 -0.59
C THR A 28 11.27 -3.23 -1.98
N LEU A 29 11.26 -2.06 -2.63
CA LEU A 29 12.04 -1.83 -3.85
C LEU A 29 13.54 -1.82 -3.56
N GLY A 30 13.96 -1.16 -2.48
CA GLY A 30 15.37 -0.95 -2.14
C GLY A 30 16.08 -2.21 -1.65
N ASN A 31 15.34 -3.16 -1.06
CA ASN A 31 15.89 -4.43 -0.58
C ASN A 31 15.56 -5.63 -1.49
N GLY A 32 14.99 -5.40 -2.67
CA GLY A 32 14.71 -6.44 -3.67
C GLY A 32 13.51 -7.36 -3.37
N THR A 33 12.75 -7.10 -2.30
CA THR A 33 11.64 -7.98 -1.89
C THR A 33 10.30 -7.67 -2.59
N PHE A 34 10.20 -6.55 -3.31
CA PHE A 34 8.97 -6.12 -4.01
C PHE A 34 8.49 -7.15 -5.03
N GLY A 35 9.38 -7.63 -5.91
CA GLY A 35 9.03 -8.59 -6.97
C GLY A 35 8.42 -9.89 -6.42
N PRO A 36 9.13 -10.60 -5.52
CA PRO A 36 8.62 -11.79 -4.86
C PRO A 36 7.31 -11.55 -4.10
N LEU A 37 7.19 -10.45 -3.34
CA LEU A 37 5.98 -10.13 -2.60
C LEU A 37 4.78 -9.88 -3.52
N ARG A 38 4.98 -9.15 -4.63
CA ARG A 38 3.95 -8.90 -5.65
C ARG A 38 3.49 -10.20 -6.31
N ALA A 39 4.43 -11.08 -6.65
CA ALA A 39 4.10 -12.39 -7.22
C ALA A 39 3.29 -13.25 -6.25
N LEU A 40 3.66 -13.26 -4.96
CA LEU A 40 2.93 -13.97 -3.92
C LEU A 40 1.50 -13.44 -3.73
N ALA A 41 1.35 -12.11 -3.61
CA ALA A 41 0.03 -11.49 -3.46
C ALA A 41 -0.86 -11.79 -4.68
N ALA A 42 -0.32 -11.70 -5.88
CA ALA A 42 -1.04 -12.04 -7.11
C ALA A 42 -1.46 -13.52 -7.15
N ALA A 43 -0.54 -14.45 -6.82
CA ALA A 43 -0.83 -15.88 -6.79
C ALA A 43 -1.92 -16.26 -5.78
N ARG A 44 -2.08 -15.46 -4.72
CA ARG A 44 -3.08 -15.66 -3.65
C ARG A 44 -4.35 -14.83 -3.84
N GLY A 45 -4.41 -13.98 -4.88
CA GLY A 45 -5.54 -13.08 -5.10
C GLY A 45 -5.69 -11.98 -4.03
N LEU A 46 -4.60 -11.62 -3.36
CA LEU A 46 -4.63 -10.65 -2.26
C LEU A 46 -4.46 -9.21 -2.79
N PRO A 47 -5.29 -8.26 -2.30
CA PRO A 47 -5.03 -6.85 -2.49
C PRO A 47 -3.65 -6.46 -1.96
N LEU A 48 -2.85 -5.80 -2.81
CA LEU A 48 -1.52 -5.30 -2.46
C LEU A 48 -1.50 -3.77 -2.52
N VAL A 49 -1.32 -3.14 -1.37
CA VAL A 49 -1.22 -1.68 -1.21
C VAL A 49 0.18 -1.31 -0.76
N LEU A 50 0.76 -0.29 -1.39
CA LEU A 50 2.10 0.20 -1.04
C LEU A 50 1.99 1.54 -0.31
N PHE A 51 2.57 1.61 0.88
CA PHE A 51 2.86 2.87 1.56
C PHE A 51 4.29 3.30 1.21
N ALA A 52 4.42 4.27 0.30
CA ALA A 52 5.60 4.40 -0.53
C ALA A 52 6.16 5.83 -0.59
N GLN A 53 6.66 6.35 0.53
CA GLN A 53 7.55 7.50 0.46
C GLN A 53 8.77 7.20 -0.43
N THR A 54 9.43 6.07 -0.20
CA THR A 54 10.44 5.53 -1.11
C THR A 54 9.75 4.97 -2.36
N GLY A 55 10.22 5.38 -3.54
CA GLY A 55 9.71 4.86 -4.81
C GLY A 55 8.38 5.46 -5.26
N SER A 56 7.98 6.62 -4.72
CA SER A 56 6.74 7.32 -5.09
C SER A 56 6.63 7.68 -6.57
N ALA A 57 7.75 7.83 -7.29
CA ALA A 57 7.77 8.02 -8.74
C ALA A 57 7.64 6.72 -9.56
N VAL A 58 7.85 5.56 -8.93
CA VAL A 58 7.95 4.25 -9.61
C VAL A 58 6.73 3.38 -9.34
N LEU A 59 6.35 3.23 -8.07
CA LEU A 59 5.29 2.31 -7.64
C LEU A 59 3.91 2.62 -8.24
N PRO A 60 3.49 3.88 -8.49
CA PRO A 60 2.24 4.16 -9.17
C PRO A 60 2.13 3.53 -10.56
N ARG A 61 3.26 3.25 -11.23
CA ARG A 61 3.25 2.59 -12.55
C ARG A 61 2.83 1.13 -12.50
N PHE A 62 2.80 0.52 -11.31
CA PHE A 62 2.36 -0.86 -11.10
C PHE A 62 0.88 -0.97 -10.70
N VAL A 63 0.16 0.15 -10.50
CA VAL A 63 -1.28 0.13 -10.21
C VAL A 63 -2.02 -0.49 -11.39
N GLY A 64 -2.86 -1.51 -11.11
CA GLY A 64 -3.50 -2.34 -12.13
C GLY A 64 -2.60 -3.43 -12.73
N ALA A 65 -1.32 -3.43 -12.40
CA ALA A 65 -0.33 -4.44 -12.81
C ALA A 65 0.23 -5.20 -11.59
N GLY A 66 -0.66 -5.71 -10.75
CA GLY A 66 -0.32 -6.45 -9.52
C GLY A 66 -0.17 -5.59 -8.27
N VAL A 67 -0.33 -4.27 -8.37
CA VAL A 67 -0.55 -3.37 -7.23
C VAL A 67 -1.97 -2.82 -7.30
N HIS A 68 -2.67 -2.81 -6.17
CA HIS A 68 -4.05 -2.34 -6.06
C HIS A 68 -4.11 -0.84 -5.77
N ALA A 69 -3.26 -0.34 -4.88
CA ALA A 69 -3.18 1.07 -4.57
C ALA A 69 -1.77 1.47 -4.09
N VAL A 70 -1.47 2.74 -4.20
CA VAL A 70 -0.25 3.35 -3.66
C VAL A 70 -0.66 4.56 -2.85
N CYS A 71 -0.25 4.59 -1.59
CA CYS A 71 -0.30 5.77 -0.73
C CYS A 71 1.10 6.38 -0.70
N ALA A 72 1.28 7.48 -1.42
CA ALA A 72 2.54 8.21 -1.53
C ALA A 72 2.29 9.64 -2.01
N GLU A 73 3.22 10.54 -1.69
CA GLU A 73 3.32 11.83 -2.36
C GLU A 73 4.59 11.90 -3.22
N PRO A 74 4.53 12.52 -4.42
CA PRO A 74 5.73 12.82 -5.19
C PRO A 74 6.57 13.86 -4.46
N TYR A 75 7.90 13.66 -4.43
CA TYR A 75 8.84 14.68 -3.97
C TYR A 75 8.59 16.02 -4.72
N PRO A 76 8.64 17.19 -4.05
CA PRO A 76 9.18 17.45 -2.71
C PRO A 76 8.17 17.48 -1.55
N PHE A 77 6.94 16.99 -1.74
CA PHE A 77 5.93 17.06 -0.69
C PHE A 77 6.15 15.97 0.36
N PHE A 78 6.44 16.38 1.60
CA PHE A 78 6.81 15.51 2.72
C PHE A 78 5.72 15.62 3.80
N TRP A 79 5.04 14.51 4.09
CA TRP A 79 3.79 14.41 4.87
C TRP A 79 3.86 14.68 6.38
N LEU A 80 4.92 15.31 6.88
CA LEU A 80 5.17 15.44 8.31
C LEU A 80 4.61 16.75 8.91
N ASP A 81 3.41 17.18 8.50
CA ASP A 81 2.68 18.23 9.24
C ASP A 81 1.49 17.70 10.07
N GLY A 82 1.10 16.42 9.90
CA GLY A 82 -0.02 15.82 10.63
C GLY A 82 -1.38 16.52 10.41
N GLY A 83 -1.44 17.46 9.48
CA GLY A 83 -2.60 18.24 9.12
C GLY A 83 -3.47 17.53 8.07
N PRO A 84 -4.66 18.08 7.79
CA PRO A 84 -5.53 17.57 6.74
C PRO A 84 -4.86 17.69 5.36
N GLY A 85 -4.67 16.56 4.67
CA GLY A 85 -4.11 16.46 3.32
C GLY A 85 -5.11 16.02 2.25
N THR A 86 -4.84 16.34 0.98
CA THR A 86 -5.68 15.93 -0.15
C THR A 86 -5.26 14.55 -0.66
N LEU A 87 -6.16 13.57 -0.59
CA LEU A 87 -5.94 12.23 -1.16
C LEU A 87 -6.44 12.16 -2.60
N TYR A 88 -5.52 11.88 -3.54
CA TYR A 88 -5.87 11.61 -4.94
C TYR A 88 -6.07 10.12 -5.15
N ARG A 89 -7.30 9.71 -5.50
CA ARG A 89 -7.61 8.34 -5.93
C ARG A 89 -7.46 8.24 -7.44
N TYR A 90 -6.55 7.39 -7.90
CA TYR A 90 -6.42 7.05 -9.31
C TYR A 90 -6.97 5.64 -9.52
N GLY A 91 -8.08 5.52 -10.25
CA GLY A 91 -8.75 4.26 -10.55
C GLY A 91 -10.16 4.16 -9.97
N GLY A 92 -11.12 3.98 -10.87
CA GLY A 92 -12.56 3.80 -10.65
C GLY A 92 -13.25 3.94 -12.02
N LEU A 93 -14.14 3.03 -12.38
CA LEU A 93 -15.03 3.26 -13.54
C LEU A 93 -15.87 4.51 -13.22
N PRO A 94 -16.24 5.35 -14.22
CA PRO A 94 -17.09 6.50 -13.97
C PRO A 94 -18.41 6.05 -13.32
N GLY A 95 -18.63 6.36 -12.03
CA GLY A 95 -19.91 6.15 -11.36
C GLY A 95 -19.90 5.55 -9.94
N ASP A 96 -18.77 5.26 -9.30
CA ASP A 96 -18.74 4.70 -7.93
C ASP A 96 -18.76 5.76 -6.80
N GLY A 97 -19.08 7.02 -7.15
CA GLY A 97 -19.12 8.18 -6.25
C GLY A 97 -20.23 8.15 -5.21
N ARG A 98 -20.16 7.25 -4.23
CA ARG A 98 -20.91 7.36 -2.97
C ARG A 98 -19.95 7.77 -1.85
N TYR A 99 -19.84 9.07 -1.63
CA TYR A 99 -19.43 9.62 -0.34
C TYR A 99 -20.70 10.12 0.37
N GLU A 100 -21.31 9.24 1.18
CA GLU A 100 -22.36 9.61 2.14
C GLU A 100 -21.67 9.70 3.52
N GLY A 101 -21.03 10.84 3.78
CA GLY A 101 -20.46 11.20 5.08
C GLY A 101 -21.32 12.28 5.73
N SER A 102 -22.40 11.85 6.38
CA SER A 102 -23.29 12.65 7.22
C SER A 102 -22.51 13.40 8.30
N GLY A 103 -22.85 14.68 8.49
CA GLY A 103 -22.39 15.45 9.63
C GLY A 103 -22.91 14.91 10.96
N ARG A 104 -22.04 14.96 11.97
CA ARG A 104 -22.33 15.53 13.29
C ARG A 104 -21.04 15.74 14.06
#